data_AF-A0A5B9FRX2-F1
#
_entry.id   AF-A0A5B9FRX2-F1
#
_cell.length_a   1.000
_cell.length_b   1.000
_cell.length_c   1.000
_cell.angle_alpha   90.00
_cell.angle_beta   90.00
_cell.angle_gamma   90.00
#
_symmetry.space_group_name_H-M   'P 1'
#
loop_
_entity.id
_entity.type
_entity.pdbx_description
1 polymer ?
#
loop_
_entity_poly.entity_id
_entity_poly.type
_entity_poly.pdbx_seq_one_letter_code
_entity_poly.pdbx_strand_id
1 'polypeptide(L)'
;MEINTNQTVAEFKNFIENNLNYPVLSVMSFDDYKSFVIKVFTRLNELKNMGITKNEINSFINKHYSNVMVDANDNDILFERRFSAITEDIVEFCVNPFFWSIDFDVYMKKWDKLFATDWCKKV
;
A
#
# COMPACT_ATOMS: atom_id res chain seq x y z
N MET A 1 -6.79 -8.37 26.71
CA MET A 1 -5.67 -8.74 25.82
C MET A 1 -4.91 -7.47 25.54
N GLU A 2 -3.68 -7.35 26.05
CA GLU A 2 -2.79 -6.27 25.65
C GLU A 2 -2.40 -6.50 24.19
N ILE A 3 -2.72 -5.54 23.33
CA ILE A 3 -2.27 -5.56 21.94
C ILE A 3 -0.78 -5.20 21.97
N ASN A 4 0.07 -6.12 21.52
CA ASN A 4 1.50 -5.86 21.41
C ASN A 4 1.78 -5.11 20.11
N THR A 5 1.95 -3.79 20.20
CA THR A 5 2.24 -2.90 19.06
C THR A 5 3.40 -3.40 18.20
N ASN A 6 4.47 -3.93 18.81
CA ASN A 6 5.63 -4.43 18.06
C ASN A 6 5.29 -5.65 17.21
N GLN A 7 4.42 -6.53 17.73
CA GLN A 7 3.94 -7.68 16.98
C GLN A 7 3.08 -7.24 15.79
N THR A 8 2.15 -6.30 15.99
CA THR A 8 1.29 -5.81 14.89
C THR A 8 2.11 -5.12 13.80
N VAL A 9 3.13 -4.34 14.17
CA VAL A 9 4.07 -3.76 13.20
C VAL A 9 4.81 -4.84 12.42
N ALA A 10 5.32 -5.89 13.09
CA ALA A 10 5.99 -7.00 12.42
C ALA A 10 5.05 -7.76 11.47
N GLU A 11 3.80 -7.99 11.87
CA GLU A 11 2.78 -8.63 11.04
C GLU A 11 2.44 -7.79 9.81
N PHE A 12 2.36 -6.46 9.93
CA PHE A 12 2.18 -5.57 8.79
C PHE A 12 3.37 -5.63 7.84
N LYS A 13 4.61 -5.58 8.35
CA LYS A 13 5.82 -5.68 7.52
C LYS A 13 5.88 -7.01 6.77
N ASN A 14 5.64 -8.12 7.46
CA ASN A 14 5.55 -9.45 6.85
C ASN A 14 4.43 -9.51 5.79
N PHE A 15 3.28 -8.89 6.05
CA PHE A 15 2.20 -8.82 5.07
C PHE A 15 2.63 -8.07 3.81
N ILE A 16 3.29 -6.91 3.95
CA ILE A 16 3.81 -6.15 2.81
C ILE A 16 4.88 -6.94 2.05
N GLU A 17 5.88 -7.50 2.73
CA GLU A 17 6.95 -8.26 2.09
C GLU A 17 6.42 -9.44 1.26
N ASN A 18 5.42 -10.15 1.78
CA ASN A 18 4.84 -11.32 1.12
C ASN A 18 3.84 -11.00 0.00
N ASN A 19 3.24 -9.81 -0.04
CA ASN A 19 2.14 -9.50 -0.96
C ASN A 19 2.41 -8.32 -1.91
N LEU A 20 3.26 -7.38 -1.51
CA LEU A 20 3.63 -6.21 -2.30
C LEU A 20 4.92 -6.49 -3.07
N ASN A 21 4.94 -7.49 -3.94
CA ASN A 21 6.13 -7.88 -4.70
C ASN A 21 5.77 -8.30 -6.13
N TYR A 22 6.78 -8.44 -6.99
CA TYR A 22 6.58 -8.74 -8.41
C TYR A 22 5.81 -10.04 -8.68
N PRO A 23 6.18 -11.20 -8.09
CA PRO A 23 5.45 -12.45 -8.32
C PRO A 23 3.96 -12.40 -7.97
N VAL A 24 3.58 -11.57 -6.99
CA VAL A 24 2.19 -11.44 -6.55
C VAL A 24 1.42 -10.41 -7.39
N LEU A 25 1.96 -9.19 -7.53
CA LEU A 25 1.23 -8.09 -8.17
C LEU A 25 1.10 -8.24 -9.70
N SER A 26 2.05 -8.91 -10.36
CA SER A 26 2.02 -9.11 -11.83
C SER A 26 0.85 -9.97 -12.29
N VAL A 27 0.37 -10.89 -11.44
CA VAL A 27 -0.71 -11.83 -11.77
C VAL A 27 -2.06 -11.47 -11.14
N MET A 28 -2.13 -10.42 -10.32
CA MET A 28 -3.39 -10.00 -9.68
C MET A 28 -4.40 -9.52 -10.72
N SER A 29 -5.66 -9.95 -10.56
CA SER A 29 -6.77 -9.32 -11.25
C SER A 29 -7.00 -7.90 -10.72
N PHE A 30 -7.80 -7.12 -11.45
CA PHE A 30 -8.17 -5.77 -11.00
C PHE A 30 -8.91 -5.79 -9.64
N ASP A 31 -9.85 -6.73 -9.47
CA ASP A 31 -10.63 -6.84 -8.24
C ASP A 31 -9.79 -7.35 -7.05
N ASP A 32 -8.84 -8.27 -7.31
CA ASP A 32 -7.89 -8.72 -6.30
C ASP A 32 -6.96 -7.59 -5.87
N TYR A 33 -6.46 -6.79 -6.82
CA TYR A 33 -5.63 -5.64 -6.52
C TYR A 33 -6.39 -4.60 -5.68
N LYS A 34 -7.64 -4.29 -6.06
CA LYS A 34 -8.50 -3.40 -5.26
C LYS A 34 -8.65 -3.91 -3.82
N SER A 35 -8.95 -5.20 -3.67
CA SER A 35 -9.13 -5.84 -2.37
C SER A 35 -7.85 -5.83 -1.54
N PHE A 36 -6.70 -6.00 -2.19
CA PHE A 36 -5.39 -5.91 -1.58
C PHE A 36 -5.10 -4.50 -1.05
N VAL A 37 -5.33 -3.45 -1.84
CA VAL A 37 -5.10 -2.06 -1.42
C VAL A 37 -5.97 -1.69 -0.21
N ILE A 38 -7.26 -2.06 -0.23
CA ILE A 38 -8.16 -1.86 0.91
C ILE A 38 -7.60 -2.53 2.17
N LYS A 39 -7.08 -3.76 2.05
CA LYS A 39 -6.49 -4.50 3.16
C LYS A 39 -5.20 -3.85 3.69
N VAL A 40 -4.36 -3.30 2.81
CA VAL A 40 -3.17 -2.52 3.18
C VAL A 40 -3.58 -1.32 4.03
N PHE A 41 -4.51 -0.50 3.57
CA PHE A 41 -4.90 0.71 4.31
C PHE A 41 -5.69 0.41 5.58
N THR A 42 -6.44 -0.69 5.62
CA THR A 42 -7.09 -1.15 6.87
C THR A 42 -6.05 -1.47 7.93
N ARG A 43 -5.03 -2.28 7.60
CA ARG A 43 -3.93 -2.60 8.52
C ARG A 43 -3.10 -1.38 8.89
N LEU A 44 -2.86 -0.49 7.94
CA LEU A 44 -2.14 0.76 8.21
C LEU A 44 -2.93 1.66 9.17
N ASN A 45 -4.26 1.67 9.09
CA ASN A 45 -5.12 2.41 10.01
C ASN A 45 -5.10 1.83 11.42
N GLU A 46 -5.03 0.50 11.56
CA GLU A 46 -4.80 -0.15 12.86
C GLU A 46 -3.50 0.36 13.49
N LEU A 47 -2.40 0.39 12.74
CA LEU A 47 -1.12 0.92 13.22
C LEU A 47 -1.18 2.40 13.58
N LYS A 48 -1.80 3.23 12.74
CA LYS A 48 -2.03 4.65 12.99
C LYS A 48 -2.77 4.86 14.32
N ASN A 49 -3.80 4.07 14.60
CA ASN A 49 -4.57 4.13 15.84
C ASN A 49 -3.80 3.64 17.07
N MET A 50 -2.74 2.86 16.89
CA MET A 50 -1.81 2.45 17.94
C MET A 50 -0.69 3.48 18.21
N GLY A 51 -0.69 4.61 17.49
CA GLY A 51 0.31 5.67 17.64
C GLY A 51 1.59 5.47 16.83
N ILE A 52 1.62 4.50 15.90
CA ILE A 52 2.74 4.35 14.96
C ILE A 52 2.80 5.57 14.05
N THR A 53 4.02 6.06 13.85
CA THR A 53 4.23 7.27 13.05
C THR A 53 4.41 6.95 11.57
N LYS A 54 4.06 7.93 10.73
CA LYS A 54 4.35 7.90 9.29
C LYS A 54 5.82 7.58 8.99
N ASN A 55 6.75 8.19 9.74
CA ASN A 55 8.18 8.05 9.49
C ASN A 55 8.67 6.60 9.64
N GLU A 56 8.14 5.87 10.64
CA GLU A 56 8.48 4.46 10.85
C GLU A 56 8.01 3.57 9.70
N ILE A 57 6.83 3.86 9.13
CA ILE A 57 6.31 3.14 7.96
C ILE A 57 7.07 3.52 6.69
N ASN A 58 7.32 4.81 6.47
CA ASN A 58 8.00 5.31 5.28
C ASN A 58 9.39 4.71 5.11
N SER A 59 10.17 4.60 6.19
CA SER A 59 11.51 4.00 6.12
C SER A 59 11.45 2.54 5.65
N PHE A 60 10.49 1.77 6.15
CA PHE A 60 10.28 0.39 5.75
C PHE A 60 9.82 0.27 4.28
N ILE A 61 8.82 1.05 3.88
CA ILE A 61 8.26 0.99 2.52
C ILE A 61 9.29 1.42 1.48
N ASN A 62 10.08 2.47 1.74
CA ASN A 62 11.13 2.90 0.80
C ASN A 62 12.23 1.84 0.65
N LYS A 63 12.60 1.16 1.73
CA LYS A 63 13.55 0.03 1.66
C LYS A 63 12.97 -1.12 0.83
N HIS A 64 11.69 -1.45 1.08
CA HIS A 64 10.98 -2.50 0.35
C HIS A 64 10.86 -2.18 -1.15
N TYR A 65 10.55 -0.93 -1.49
CA TYR A 65 10.51 -0.41 -2.86
C TYR A 65 11.81 -0.71 -3.61
N SER A 66 12.95 -0.29 -3.03
CA SER A 66 14.26 -0.49 -3.65
C SER A 66 14.58 -1.97 -3.85
N ASN A 67 14.19 -2.84 -2.93
CA ASN A 67 14.43 -4.29 -3.06
C ASN A 67 13.61 -4.91 -4.18
N VAL A 68 12.31 -4.61 -4.25
CA VAL A 68 11.42 -5.22 -5.25
C VAL A 68 11.75 -4.78 -6.66
N MET A 69 12.12 -3.51 -6.85
CA MET A 69 12.44 -2.99 -8.19
C MET A 69 13.71 -3.59 -8.80
N VAL A 70 14.60 -4.21 -8.00
CA VAL A 70 15.80 -4.90 -8.52
C VAL A 70 15.43 -6.16 -9.29
N ASP A 71 14.39 -6.88 -8.85
CA ASP A 71 13.99 -8.18 -9.39
C ASP A 71 12.76 -8.09 -10.32
N ALA A 72 12.23 -6.88 -10.53
CA ALA A 72 11.07 -6.64 -11.36
C ALA A 72 11.41 -6.72 -12.86
N ASN A 73 10.44 -7.18 -13.67
CA ASN A 73 10.56 -7.10 -15.11
C ASN A 73 10.24 -5.68 -15.59
N ASP A 74 11.23 -4.96 -16.11
CA ASP A 74 11.09 -3.59 -16.64
C ASP A 74 10.03 -3.46 -17.76
N ASN A 75 9.64 -4.57 -18.41
CA ASN A 75 8.60 -4.55 -19.45
C ASN A 75 7.18 -4.73 -18.89
N ASP A 76 7.02 -5.07 -17.61
CA ASP A 76 5.71 -5.21 -16.97
C ASP A 76 5.21 -3.87 -16.41
N ILE A 77 4.72 -3.05 -17.34
CA ILE A 77 4.18 -1.71 -17.06
C ILE A 77 3.02 -1.76 -16.05
N LEU A 78 2.23 -2.85 -16.06
CA LEU A 78 1.08 -2.97 -15.18
C LEU A 78 1.52 -3.24 -13.74
N PHE A 79 2.52 -4.11 -13.56
CA PHE A 79 3.19 -4.28 -12.27
C PHE A 79 3.74 -2.95 -11.75
N GLU A 80 4.54 -2.25 -12.56
CA GLU A 80 5.20 -1.00 -12.14
C GLU A 80 4.17 0.03 -11.67
N ARG A 81 3.10 0.26 -12.45
CA ARG A 81 2.03 1.18 -12.08
C ARG A 81 1.34 0.78 -10.78
N ARG A 82 1.01 -0.50 -10.60
CA ARG A 82 0.36 -1.00 -9.37
C ARG A 82 1.25 -0.86 -8.15
N PHE A 83 2.54 -1.15 -8.31
CA PHE A 83 3.52 -1.08 -7.23
C PHE A 83 3.81 0.37 -6.83
N SER A 84 4.06 1.24 -7.80
CA SER A 84 4.29 2.67 -7.56
C SER A 84 3.06 3.33 -6.94
N ALA A 85 1.86 3.13 -7.48
CA ALA A 85 0.65 3.78 -6.96
C ALA A 85 0.41 3.49 -5.46
N ILE A 86 0.48 2.22 -5.04
CA ILE A 86 0.24 1.89 -3.63
C ILE A 86 1.39 2.34 -2.72
N THR A 87 2.65 2.26 -3.19
CA THR A 87 3.79 2.73 -2.38
C THR A 87 3.77 4.25 -2.21
N GLU A 88 3.44 5.00 -3.26
CA GLU A 88 3.23 6.45 -3.24
C GLU A 88 2.09 6.84 -2.29
N ASP A 89 0.95 6.12 -2.34
CA ASP A 89 -0.17 6.34 -1.42
C ASP A 89 0.23 6.12 0.05
N ILE A 90 1.01 5.07 0.35
CA ILE A 90 1.45 4.78 1.72
C ILE A 90 2.40 5.87 2.25
N VAL A 91 3.37 6.30 1.43
CA VAL A 91 4.39 7.27 1.85
C VAL A 91 3.93 8.74 1.68
N GLU A 92 2.77 8.93 1.07
CA GLU A 92 2.16 10.20 0.68
C GLU A 92 3.02 11.03 -0.29
N PHE A 93 3.60 10.38 -1.29
CA PHE A 93 4.39 11.08 -2.33
C PHE A 93 3.48 11.61 -3.43
N CYS A 94 3.26 12.93 -3.47
CA CYS A 94 2.43 13.61 -4.48
C CYS A 94 0.98 13.10 -4.60
N VAL A 95 0.45 12.45 -3.56
CA VAL A 95 -0.90 11.87 -3.56
C VAL A 95 -1.95 12.83 -3.01
N ASN A 96 -3.21 12.61 -3.37
CA ASN A 96 -4.36 13.26 -2.74
C ASN A 96 -5.52 12.27 -2.76
N PRO A 97 -6.07 11.85 -1.60
CA PRO A 97 -5.84 12.39 -0.24
C PRO A 97 -4.60 11.86 0.49
N PHE A 98 -4.12 12.62 1.48
CA PHE A 98 -3.10 12.20 2.45
C PHE A 98 -3.70 11.33 3.56
N PHE A 99 -3.39 10.03 3.55
CA PHE A 99 -3.89 9.02 4.51
C PHE A 99 -3.67 9.39 5.99
N TRP A 100 -2.48 9.85 6.35
CA TRP A 100 -2.10 10.12 7.74
C TRP A 100 -2.85 11.33 8.32
N SER A 101 -3.30 12.24 7.45
CA SER A 101 -3.89 13.53 7.83
C SER A 101 -5.42 13.57 7.75
N ILE A 102 -6.07 12.45 7.43
CA ILE A 102 -7.52 12.38 7.25
C ILE A 102 -8.11 11.17 7.98
N ASP A 103 -9.42 11.23 8.24
CA ASP A 103 -10.21 10.09 8.73
C ASP A 103 -10.19 8.93 7.72
N PHE A 104 -10.14 7.69 8.23
CA PHE A 104 -10.02 6.48 7.41
C PHE A 104 -11.20 6.28 6.46
N ASP A 105 -12.43 6.48 6.91
CA ASP A 105 -13.61 6.30 6.06
C ASP A 105 -13.66 7.36 4.97
N VAL A 106 -13.22 8.59 5.29
CA VAL A 106 -13.09 9.66 4.31
C VAL A 106 -11.97 9.38 3.30
N TYR A 107 -10.82 8.85 3.77
CA TYR A 107 -9.72 8.40 2.91
C TYR A 107 -10.20 7.35 1.90
N MET A 108 -10.79 6.25 2.41
CA MET A 108 -11.20 5.12 1.58
C MET A 108 -12.28 5.51 0.56
N LYS A 109 -13.22 6.40 0.92
CA LYS A 109 -14.23 6.92 -0.02
C LYS A 109 -13.62 7.74 -1.15
N LYS A 110 -12.57 8.52 -0.88
CA LYS A 110 -11.88 9.31 -1.90
C LYS A 110 -11.00 8.41 -2.77
N TRP A 111 -10.25 7.50 -2.15
CA TRP A 111 -9.43 6.51 -2.85
C TRP A 111 -10.28 5.66 -3.80
N ASP A 112 -11.42 5.14 -3.34
CA ASP A 112 -12.32 4.30 -4.16
C ASP A 112 -12.86 5.05 -5.40
N LYS A 113 -13.19 6.33 -5.23
CA LYS A 113 -13.59 7.21 -6.35
C LYS A 113 -12.46 7.38 -7.36
N LEU A 114 -11.25 7.67 -6.89
CA LEU A 114 -10.07 7.82 -7.74
C LEU A 114 -9.74 6.52 -8.46
N PHE A 115 -9.74 5.39 -7.76
CA PHE A 115 -9.51 4.07 -8.33
C PHE A 115 -10.55 3.70 -9.41
N ALA A 116 -11.79 4.17 -9.27
CA ALA A 116 -12.84 3.97 -10.28
C ALA A 116 -12.63 4.81 -11.55
N THR A 117 -12.01 5.99 -11.42
CA THR A 117 -11.76 6.96 -12.49
C THR A 117 -10.37 6.85 -13.13
N ASP A 118 -9.37 6.38 -12.38
CA ASP A 118 -7.96 6.35 -12.77
C ASP A 118 -7.34 4.94 -12.84
N TRP A 119 -6.43 4.86 -13.81
CA TRP A 119 -5.35 3.92 -14.07
C TRP A 119 -5.57 2.45 -14.43
N CYS A 120 -6.46 1.67 -13.83
CA CYS A 120 -6.45 0.23 -14.11
C CYS A 120 -7.35 -0.23 -15.27
N LYS A 121 -8.23 0.65 -15.79
CA LYS A 121 -9.12 0.34 -16.92
C LYS A 121 -8.52 0.66 -18.29
N LYS A 122 -7.30 1.22 -18.35
CA LYS A 122 -6.64 1.66 -19.59
C LYS A 122 -5.42 0.79 -19.88
N VAL A 123 -5.66 -0.50 -20.11
CA VAL A 123 -4.79 -1.37 -20.91
C VAL A 123 -5.61 -1.85 -22.09
#